data_AF-A0AAJ4A2T1-F1
#
_entry.id   AF-A0AAJ4A2T1-F1
#
_cell.length_a   1.000
_cell.length_b   1.000
_cell.length_c   1.000
_cell.angle_alpha   90.00
_cell.angle_beta   90.00
_cell.angle_gamma   90.00
#
_symmetry.space_group_name_H-M   'P 1'
#
loop_
_entity.id
_entity.type
_entity.pdbx_description
1 polymer ?
#
loop_
_entity_poly.entity_id
_entity_poly.type
_entity_poly.pdbx_seq_one_letter_code
_entity_poly.pdbx_strand_id
1 'polypeptide(L)'
;MQKDIQTLDQYSIMLCDDTLINHFGCHSTPRKDALFPLKVNDNECLLLPAPEFSAFLYRGQNEYFEVCKPTLSRKMAASDKLKSILQKIEFLSTIKTYPLTKIFQTKYFLERYPDVPNYKLKIDYEAIAQHYEFKTNHLDFSRDKEVAMFFMTCSYDPKNKKFTPISDDSMGVMYSYDFKLGILQNIHSINPIGFQPYSRPDKQKAFSIVFNKNLNFNDFDFVQKEEIKLTKELCEKYYDMFEGGAKLFPKDEISELAYEIQNSNFISKDTIEFYSQTSKISKKMIVKSLEQNGISITDNKYRFNISDMEKFNKNLQNIINDLENRISPRGIVYPL
;
A
#
# COMPACT_ATOMS: atom_id res chain seq x y z
N MET A 1 12.82 24.04 -22.91
CA MET A 1 11.67 24.22 -22.01
C MET A 1 11.50 22.89 -21.30
N GLN A 2 11.74 22.81 -19.98
CA GLN A 2 11.57 21.54 -19.25
C GLN A 2 10.14 21.07 -19.43
N LYS A 3 9.96 19.81 -19.83
CA LYS A 3 8.63 19.19 -19.89
C LYS A 3 8.36 18.63 -18.52
N ASP A 4 7.34 19.16 -17.85
CA ASP A 4 6.93 18.61 -16.57
C ASP A 4 6.44 17.14 -16.71
N ILE A 5 6.37 16.42 -15.60
CA ILE A 5 5.76 15.08 -15.51
C ILE A 5 4.25 15.19 -15.38
N GLN A 6 3.52 14.12 -15.73
CA GLN A 6 2.06 14.13 -15.75
C GLN A 6 1.47 14.21 -14.33
N THR A 7 0.39 14.97 -14.17
CA THR A 7 -0.52 14.80 -13.02
C THR A 7 -1.31 13.49 -13.14
N LEU A 8 -2.01 13.08 -12.07
CA LEU A 8 -2.88 11.89 -12.12
C LEU A 8 -3.96 12.00 -13.22
N ASP A 9 -4.56 13.18 -13.39
CA ASP A 9 -5.59 13.41 -14.41
C ASP A 9 -5.01 13.30 -15.82
N GLN A 10 -3.84 13.89 -16.07
CA GLN A 10 -3.12 13.78 -17.34
C GLN A 10 -2.65 12.35 -17.63
N TYR A 11 -2.28 11.60 -16.60
CA TYR A 11 -1.94 10.19 -16.74
C TYR A 11 -3.17 9.33 -17.01
N SER A 12 -4.33 9.66 -16.42
CA SER A 12 -5.57 8.88 -16.61
C SER A 12 -6.00 8.81 -18.07
N ILE A 13 -5.80 9.89 -18.84
CA ILE A 13 -6.09 9.89 -20.27
C ILE A 13 -5.12 9.03 -21.06
N MET A 14 -3.97 8.64 -20.52
CA MET A 14 -3.01 7.74 -21.18
C MET A 14 -3.32 6.26 -20.94
N LEU A 15 -4.20 5.94 -19.98
CA LEU A 15 -4.57 4.57 -19.65
C LEU A 15 -5.44 3.94 -20.75
N CYS A 16 -5.20 2.66 -21.00
CA CYS A 16 -5.91 1.83 -21.96
C CYS A 16 -5.82 0.34 -21.59
N ASP A 17 -6.46 -0.50 -22.41
CA ASP A 17 -6.45 -1.96 -22.23
C ASP A 17 -5.11 -2.58 -22.64
N ASP A 18 -4.42 -1.98 -23.61
CA ASP A 18 -3.06 -2.35 -23.97
C ASP A 18 -2.07 -1.78 -22.95
N THR A 19 -1.16 -2.63 -22.47
CA THR A 19 -0.18 -2.27 -21.45
C THR A 19 1.10 -1.68 -22.03
N LEU A 20 1.35 -1.88 -23.32
CA LEU A 20 2.59 -1.52 -24.01
C LEU A 20 2.44 -0.31 -24.92
N ILE A 21 1.30 -0.14 -25.62
CA ILE A 21 1.10 1.01 -26.51
C ILE A 21 -0.24 1.66 -26.22
N ASN A 22 -0.25 2.97 -25.94
CA ASN A 22 -1.51 3.70 -25.73
C ASN A 22 -2.07 4.27 -27.04
N HIS A 23 -3.29 4.83 -26.96
CA HIS A 23 -3.97 5.41 -28.13
C HIS A 23 -3.32 6.68 -28.68
N PHE A 24 -2.30 7.24 -28.01
CA PHE A 24 -1.45 8.30 -28.54
C PHE A 24 -0.19 7.76 -29.25
N GLY A 25 -0.04 6.43 -29.36
CA GLY A 25 1.15 5.78 -29.92
C GLY A 25 2.37 5.82 -28.99
N CYS A 26 2.18 6.14 -27.70
CA CYS A 26 3.27 6.10 -26.73
C CYS A 26 3.58 4.64 -26.37
N HIS A 27 4.87 4.29 -26.33
CA HIS A 27 5.34 2.98 -25.89
C HIS A 27 5.71 3.00 -24.40
N SER A 28 5.19 2.05 -23.63
CA SER A 28 5.65 1.73 -22.29
C SER A 28 6.87 0.82 -22.33
N THR A 29 7.65 0.81 -21.25
CA THR A 29 8.75 -0.13 -21.11
C THR A 29 8.22 -1.54 -20.82
N PRO A 30 8.81 -2.60 -21.42
CA PRO A 30 8.44 -3.97 -21.10
C PRO A 30 8.93 -4.43 -19.71
N ARG A 31 9.72 -3.59 -19.01
CA ARG A 31 10.25 -3.87 -17.67
C ARG A 31 9.12 -3.91 -16.63
N LYS A 32 8.88 -5.09 -16.06
CA LYS A 32 7.83 -5.33 -15.04
C LYS A 32 8.09 -4.63 -13.70
N ASP A 33 9.31 -4.18 -13.45
CA ASP A 33 9.78 -3.51 -12.24
C ASP A 33 9.95 -2.00 -12.40
N ALA A 34 9.66 -1.45 -13.58
CA ALA A 34 9.77 -0.02 -13.82
C ALA A 34 8.80 0.79 -12.96
N LEU A 35 9.22 2.03 -12.67
CA LEU A 35 8.47 2.99 -11.87
C LEU A 35 8.27 4.30 -12.65
N PHE A 36 7.04 4.80 -12.67
CA PHE A 36 6.66 5.98 -13.44
C PHE A 36 6.33 7.15 -12.51
N PRO A 37 7.07 8.27 -12.60
CA PRO A 37 6.81 9.43 -11.77
C PRO A 37 5.55 10.17 -12.22
N LEU A 38 4.65 10.44 -11.28
CA LEU A 38 3.50 11.32 -11.45
C LEU A 38 3.56 12.50 -10.49
N LYS A 39 3.24 13.70 -10.99
CA LYS A 39 3.19 14.93 -10.20
C LYS A 39 2.02 14.88 -9.22
N VAL A 40 2.31 15.10 -7.94
CA VAL A 40 1.30 15.31 -6.89
C VAL A 40 1.06 16.80 -6.71
N ASN A 41 2.16 17.56 -6.59
CA ASN A 41 2.20 19.01 -6.46
C ASN A 41 3.56 19.50 -6.99
N ASP A 42 3.85 20.79 -6.89
CA ASP A 42 5.10 21.37 -7.43
C ASP A 42 6.39 20.87 -6.74
N ASN A 43 6.29 20.18 -5.60
CA ASN A 43 7.42 19.69 -4.83
C ASN A 43 7.49 18.16 -4.73
N GLU A 44 6.37 17.46 -4.93
CA GLU A 44 6.26 16.02 -4.67
C GLU A 44 5.75 15.23 -5.87
N CYS A 45 6.27 14.02 -6.02
CA CYS A 45 5.83 13.02 -6.97
C CYS A 45 5.48 11.68 -6.30
N LEU A 46 4.67 10.89 -7.01
CA LEU A 46 4.45 9.46 -6.78
C LEU A 46 5.26 8.67 -7.79
N LEU A 47 5.66 7.44 -7.45
CA LEU A 47 6.33 6.53 -8.37
C LEU A 47 5.45 5.29 -8.57
N LEU A 48 4.67 5.23 -9.65
CA LEU A 48 3.73 4.13 -9.90
C LEU A 48 4.42 2.91 -10.51
N PRO A 49 4.08 1.68 -10.08
CA PRO A 49 4.64 0.47 -10.66
C PRO A 49 4.06 0.14 -12.03
N ALA A 50 4.88 -0.50 -12.87
CA ALA A 50 4.50 -1.05 -14.15
C ALA A 50 3.41 -2.15 -14.05
N PRO A 51 2.65 -2.37 -15.14
CA PRO A 51 2.69 -1.66 -16.44
C PRO A 51 2.14 -0.22 -16.39
N GLU A 52 2.71 0.67 -17.20
CA GLU A 52 2.38 2.10 -17.22
C GLU A 52 0.97 2.40 -17.71
N PHE A 53 0.51 1.76 -18.79
CA PHE A 53 -0.75 2.15 -19.44
C PHE A 53 -1.94 1.29 -19.06
N SER A 54 -1.76 0.26 -18.24
CA SER A 54 -2.87 -0.58 -17.81
C SER A 54 -3.93 0.23 -17.07
N ALA A 55 -5.15 0.25 -17.60
CA ALA A 55 -6.31 0.79 -16.89
C ALA A 55 -6.73 -0.08 -15.70
N PHE A 56 -6.31 -1.35 -15.64
CA PHE A 56 -6.79 -2.27 -14.61
C PHE A 56 -5.95 -2.28 -13.34
N LEU A 57 -6.66 -2.41 -12.22
CA LEU A 57 -6.18 -2.81 -10.90
C LEU A 57 -6.87 -4.10 -10.47
N TYR A 58 -6.16 -4.97 -9.77
CA TYR A 58 -6.63 -6.31 -9.44
C TYR A 58 -6.73 -6.52 -7.93
N ARG A 59 -7.72 -7.30 -7.51
CA ARG A 59 -7.87 -7.75 -6.12
C ARG A 59 -8.36 -9.18 -6.07
N GLY A 60 -7.63 -10.03 -5.37
CA GLY A 60 -8.05 -11.41 -5.08
C GLY A 60 -8.66 -11.53 -3.70
N GLN A 61 -9.72 -12.33 -3.58
CA GLN A 61 -10.30 -12.75 -2.31
C GLN A 61 -10.53 -14.25 -2.32
N ASN A 62 -10.27 -14.90 -1.20
CA ASN A 62 -10.52 -16.32 -1.01
C ASN A 62 -12.01 -16.70 -0.97
N GLU A 63 -12.90 -15.72 -0.83
CA GLU A 63 -14.35 -15.89 -0.85
C GLU A 63 -15.05 -14.60 -1.32
N TYR A 64 -16.32 -14.73 -1.70
CA TYR A 64 -17.16 -13.58 -2.04
C TYR A 64 -17.75 -12.93 -0.79
N PHE A 65 -17.65 -11.60 -0.71
CA PHE A 65 -18.33 -10.80 0.30
C PHE A 65 -19.34 -9.88 -0.37
N GLU A 66 -20.62 -10.04 -0.02
CA GLU A 66 -21.71 -9.19 -0.55
C GLU A 66 -21.44 -7.70 -0.31
N VAL A 67 -20.91 -7.38 0.88
CA VAL A 67 -20.46 -6.03 1.25
C VAL A 67 -18.93 -6.00 1.30
N CYS A 68 -18.31 -5.61 0.19
CA CYS A 68 -16.86 -5.43 0.10
C CYS A 68 -16.47 -4.02 0.58
N LYS A 69 -16.00 -3.94 1.84
CA LYS A 69 -15.57 -2.69 2.50
C LYS A 69 -14.21 -2.83 3.20
N PRO A 70 -13.47 -1.70 3.37
CA PRO A 70 -12.25 -1.65 4.16
C PRO A 70 -12.41 -2.18 5.59
N THR A 71 -11.33 -2.69 6.17
CA THR A 71 -11.35 -3.39 7.46
C THR A 71 -11.94 -2.55 8.60
N LEU A 72 -11.61 -1.26 8.69
CA LEU A 72 -12.16 -0.37 9.73
C LEU A 72 -13.65 -0.02 9.57
N SER A 73 -14.23 -0.31 8.40
CA SER A 73 -15.66 -0.12 8.11
C SER A 73 -16.50 -1.36 8.43
N ARG A 74 -15.86 -2.48 8.80
CA ARG A 74 -16.55 -3.71 9.23
C ARG A 74 -16.96 -3.62 10.71
N LYS A 75 -17.96 -4.41 11.12
CA LYS A 75 -18.45 -4.43 12.51
C LYS A 75 -17.33 -4.88 13.44
N MET A 76 -17.04 -4.08 14.46
CA MET A 76 -15.96 -4.31 15.43
C MET A 76 -16.37 -3.74 16.79
N ALA A 77 -15.95 -4.39 17.88
CA ALA A 77 -16.14 -3.84 19.21
C ALA A 77 -15.43 -2.48 19.34
N ALA A 78 -16.04 -1.54 20.09
CA ALA A 78 -15.48 -0.20 20.26
C ALA A 78 -14.09 -0.23 20.89
N SER A 79 -13.86 -1.15 21.84
CA SER A 79 -12.56 -1.36 22.49
C SER A 79 -11.50 -1.86 21.51
N ASP A 80 -11.83 -2.86 20.67
CA ASP A 80 -10.92 -3.38 19.64
C ASP A 80 -10.57 -2.32 18.60
N LYS A 81 -11.55 -1.49 18.23
CA LYS A 81 -11.35 -0.38 17.30
C LYS A 81 -10.42 0.68 17.90
N LEU A 82 -10.64 1.05 19.16
CA LEU A 82 -9.76 1.96 19.89
C LEU A 82 -8.34 1.41 19.97
N LYS A 83 -8.17 0.16 20.39
CA LYS A 83 -6.86 -0.52 20.44
C LYS A 83 -6.16 -0.47 19.09
N SER A 84 -6.86 -0.85 18.02
CA SER A 84 -6.31 -0.90 16.65
C SER A 84 -5.86 0.50 16.18
N ILE A 85 -6.61 1.56 16.51
CA ILE A 85 -6.25 2.94 16.17
C ILE A 85 -4.99 3.38 16.93
N LEU A 86 -4.92 3.11 18.24
CA LEU A 86 -3.78 3.51 19.06
C LEU A 86 -2.50 2.77 18.67
N GLN A 87 -2.58 1.45 18.42
CA GLN A 87 -1.45 0.67 17.89
C GLN A 87 -0.95 1.21 16.54
N LYS A 88 -1.86 1.61 15.65
CA LYS A 88 -1.46 2.27 14.40
C LYS A 88 -0.74 3.59 14.65
N ILE A 89 -1.21 4.40 15.61
CA ILE A 89 -0.55 5.67 15.98
C ILE A 89 0.87 5.41 16.52
N GLU A 90 1.07 4.39 17.35
CA GLU A 90 2.41 3.97 17.79
C GLU A 90 3.32 3.71 16.58
N PHE A 91 2.87 2.85 15.67
CA PHE A 91 3.63 2.47 14.48
C PHE A 91 3.98 3.68 13.61
N LEU A 92 2.98 4.53 13.30
CA LEU A 92 3.19 5.72 12.48
C LEU A 92 4.14 6.72 13.14
N SER A 93 4.05 6.90 14.46
CA SER A 93 4.93 7.80 15.21
C SER A 93 6.38 7.33 15.15
N THR A 94 6.61 6.02 15.30
CA THR A 94 7.95 5.43 15.20
C THR A 94 8.50 5.51 13.78
N ILE A 95 7.69 5.15 12.77
CA ILE A 95 8.07 5.17 11.35
C ILE A 95 8.45 6.57 10.85
N LYS A 96 7.74 7.61 11.31
CA LYS A 96 8.06 9.01 10.99
C LYS A 96 9.44 9.43 11.50
N THR A 97 9.93 8.81 12.56
CA THR A 97 11.26 9.11 13.12
C THR A 97 12.38 8.26 12.55
N TYR A 98 12.04 7.20 11.80
CA TYR A 98 13.01 6.27 11.24
C TYR A 98 13.95 6.97 10.23
N PRO A 99 15.29 6.76 10.30
CA PRO A 99 16.22 7.45 9.41
C PRO A 99 15.96 7.25 7.91
N LEU A 100 15.55 6.05 7.48
CA LEU A 100 15.20 5.82 6.07
C LEU A 100 14.06 6.74 5.62
N THR A 101 13.00 6.89 6.44
CA THR A 101 11.88 7.79 6.15
C THR A 101 12.37 9.23 6.00
N LYS A 102 13.18 9.72 6.92
CA LYS A 102 13.70 11.10 6.89
C LYS A 102 14.53 11.39 5.65
N ILE A 103 15.31 10.41 5.20
CA ILE A 103 16.10 10.52 3.98
C ILE A 103 15.19 10.61 2.76
N PHE A 104 14.19 9.73 2.66
CA PHE A 104 13.22 9.77 1.55
C PHE A 104 12.32 11.03 1.55
N GLN A 105 12.02 11.61 2.71
CA GLN A 105 11.29 12.88 2.82
C GLN A 105 12.05 14.08 2.24
N THR A 106 13.38 14.01 2.21
CA THR A 106 14.24 15.16 1.89
C THR A 106 15.00 14.99 0.58
N LYS A 107 15.23 13.74 0.13
CA LYS A 107 15.89 13.43 -1.14
C LYS A 107 15.03 13.88 -2.32
N TYR A 108 15.69 14.55 -3.26
CA TYR A 108 15.15 14.79 -4.59
C TYR A 108 15.38 13.57 -5.49
N PHE A 109 14.39 13.32 -6.33
CA PHE A 109 14.37 12.32 -7.38
C PHE A 109 14.35 13.01 -8.74
N LEU A 110 14.61 12.22 -9.77
CA LEU A 110 14.70 12.64 -11.17
C LEU A 110 15.91 13.50 -11.53
N GLU A 111 16.90 13.60 -10.63
CA GLU A 111 18.13 14.40 -10.84
C GLU A 111 18.94 13.99 -12.08
N ARG A 112 18.76 12.75 -12.56
CA ARG A 112 19.41 12.22 -13.78
C ARG A 112 18.70 12.63 -15.08
N TYR A 113 17.56 13.32 -15.02
CA TYR A 113 16.70 13.66 -16.15
C TYR A 113 16.65 15.18 -16.34
N PRO A 114 17.57 15.80 -17.11
CA PRO A 114 17.73 17.26 -17.17
C PRO A 114 16.51 18.01 -17.73
N ASP A 115 15.68 17.31 -18.51
CA ASP A 115 14.48 17.88 -19.14
C ASP A 115 13.24 17.89 -18.23
N VAL A 116 13.35 17.34 -17.01
CA VAL A 116 12.26 17.20 -16.05
C VAL A 116 12.64 17.88 -14.72
N PRO A 117 11.72 18.55 -14.02
CA PRO A 117 12.00 19.08 -12.68
C PRO A 117 12.29 17.97 -11.67
N ASN A 118 13.03 18.31 -10.61
CA ASN A 118 13.28 17.39 -9.50
C ASN A 118 12.13 17.41 -8.50
N TYR A 119 11.78 16.24 -7.97
CA TYR A 119 10.67 16.07 -7.03
C TYR A 119 11.08 15.27 -5.81
N LYS A 120 10.45 15.52 -4.67
CA LYS A 120 10.52 14.63 -3.50
C LYS A 120 9.48 13.52 -3.62
N LEU A 121 9.70 12.40 -2.94
CA LEU A 121 8.70 11.33 -2.90
C LEU A 121 7.57 11.70 -1.94
N LYS A 122 6.30 11.61 -2.38
CA LYS A 122 5.14 11.63 -1.49
C LYS A 122 5.13 10.36 -0.63
N ILE A 123 5.36 10.51 0.67
CA ILE A 123 5.25 9.39 1.63
C ILE A 123 3.81 9.27 2.12
N ASP A 124 3.19 8.12 1.87
CA ASP A 124 1.85 7.80 2.33
C ASP A 124 1.89 6.89 3.56
N TYR A 125 1.81 7.51 4.74
CA TYR A 125 1.85 6.80 6.01
C TYR A 125 0.70 5.82 6.21
N GLU A 126 -0.51 6.14 5.72
CA GLU A 126 -1.65 5.24 5.90
C GLU A 126 -1.54 4.02 4.99
N ALA A 127 -1.03 4.20 3.77
CA ALA A 127 -0.68 3.09 2.90
C ALA A 127 0.40 2.19 3.52
N ILE A 128 1.46 2.79 4.07
CA ILE A 128 2.50 2.02 4.77
C ILE A 128 1.88 1.20 5.91
N ALA A 129 1.07 1.83 6.78
CA ALA A 129 0.40 1.12 7.87
C ALA A 129 -0.45 -0.07 7.36
N GLN A 130 -1.20 0.12 6.28
CA GLN A 130 -2.01 -0.94 5.68
C GLN A 130 -1.18 -2.15 5.23
N HIS A 131 -0.09 -1.93 4.48
CA HIS A 131 0.77 -3.03 4.00
C HIS A 131 1.59 -3.71 5.11
N TYR A 132 1.69 -3.05 6.27
CA TYR A 132 2.20 -3.64 7.52
C TYR A 132 1.08 -4.11 8.45
N GLU A 133 -0.10 -4.42 7.87
CA GLU A 133 -1.22 -5.16 8.47
C GLU A 133 -2.01 -4.38 9.55
N PHE A 134 -1.77 -3.07 9.69
CA PHE A 134 -2.62 -2.22 10.53
C PHE A 134 -3.96 -1.96 9.86
N LYS A 135 -5.03 -1.89 10.66
CA LYS A 135 -6.37 -1.64 10.15
C LYS A 135 -6.50 -0.21 9.63
N THR A 136 -6.89 -0.05 8.37
CA THR A 136 -7.12 1.24 7.70
C THR A 136 -8.49 1.30 7.02
N ASN A 137 -8.82 2.46 6.45
CA ASN A 137 -10.01 2.69 5.62
C ASN A 137 -9.73 2.48 4.12
N HIS A 138 -8.62 1.84 3.80
CA HIS A 138 -8.19 1.61 2.43
C HIS A 138 -8.61 0.21 1.98
N LEU A 139 -8.83 0.03 0.68
CA LEU A 139 -8.98 -1.28 0.07
C LEU A 139 -7.76 -1.56 -0.79
N ASP A 140 -7.10 -2.70 -0.53
CA ASP A 140 -5.89 -3.11 -1.24
C ASP A 140 -6.19 -3.58 -2.65
N PHE A 141 -5.43 -3.04 -3.59
CA PHE A 141 -5.34 -3.49 -4.98
C PHE A 141 -3.88 -3.68 -5.37
N SER A 142 -3.66 -4.47 -6.39
CA SER A 142 -2.37 -4.60 -7.06
C SER A 142 -2.48 -4.18 -8.51
N ARG A 143 -1.42 -3.57 -9.04
CA ARG A 143 -1.24 -3.43 -10.48
C ARG A 143 -0.89 -4.76 -11.15
N ASP A 144 -0.52 -5.77 -10.37
CA ASP A 144 -0.16 -7.11 -10.86
C ASP A 144 -1.27 -8.13 -10.62
N LYS A 145 -1.78 -8.74 -11.70
CA LYS A 145 -2.78 -9.80 -11.59
C LYS A 145 -2.23 -11.02 -10.87
N GLU A 146 -0.93 -11.32 -10.99
CA GLU A 146 -0.32 -12.48 -10.33
C GLU A 146 -0.28 -12.30 -8.80
N VAL A 147 -0.02 -11.07 -8.33
CA VAL A 147 -0.08 -10.74 -6.90
C VAL A 147 -1.51 -10.87 -6.37
N ALA A 148 -2.50 -10.38 -7.12
CA ALA A 148 -3.90 -10.58 -6.75
C ALA A 148 -4.29 -12.06 -6.71
N MET A 149 -3.81 -12.87 -7.66
CA MET A 149 -4.06 -14.32 -7.67
C MET A 149 -3.49 -14.99 -6.42
N PHE A 150 -2.29 -14.62 -5.98
CA PHE A 150 -1.73 -15.12 -4.72
C PHE A 150 -2.65 -14.86 -3.53
N PHE A 151 -3.19 -13.64 -3.39
CA PHE A 151 -4.12 -13.31 -2.31
C PHE A 151 -5.48 -14.00 -2.43
N MET A 152 -5.89 -14.39 -3.64
CA MET A 152 -7.09 -15.20 -3.87
C MET A 152 -6.88 -16.65 -3.48
N THR A 153 -5.70 -17.21 -3.75
CA THR A 153 -5.42 -18.65 -3.64
C THR A 153 -4.75 -19.08 -2.34
N CYS A 154 -4.27 -18.13 -1.54
CA CYS A 154 -3.54 -18.39 -0.30
C CYS A 154 -4.24 -17.75 0.90
N SER A 155 -4.24 -18.45 2.03
CA SER A 155 -4.70 -17.93 3.32
C SER A 155 -3.51 -17.66 4.24
N TYR A 156 -3.55 -16.54 4.97
CA TYR A 156 -2.55 -16.20 5.96
C TYR A 156 -2.92 -16.80 7.32
N ASP A 157 -1.98 -17.52 7.94
CA ASP A 157 -2.05 -18.00 9.32
C ASP A 157 -1.31 -17.02 10.24
N PRO A 158 -2.03 -16.18 11.03
CA PRO A 158 -1.39 -15.20 11.90
C PRO A 158 -0.60 -15.83 13.05
N LYS A 159 -0.94 -17.06 13.46
CA LYS A 159 -0.28 -17.76 14.57
C LYS A 159 1.11 -18.22 14.15
N ASN A 160 1.21 -18.81 12.97
CA ASN A 160 2.48 -19.31 12.42
C ASN A 160 3.18 -18.31 11.49
N LYS A 161 2.56 -17.14 11.23
CA LYS A 161 3.04 -16.06 10.35
C LYS A 161 3.44 -16.54 8.96
N LYS A 162 2.61 -17.38 8.37
CA LYS A 162 2.87 -17.99 7.06
C LYS A 162 1.62 -18.02 6.22
N PHE A 163 1.81 -17.94 4.91
CA PHE A 163 0.75 -18.27 3.98
C PHE A 163 0.64 -19.78 3.82
N THR A 164 -0.55 -20.25 3.47
CA THR A 164 -0.82 -21.64 3.09
C THR A 164 -1.72 -21.64 1.86
N PRO A 165 -1.49 -22.51 0.87
CA PRO A 165 -2.38 -22.62 -0.28
C PRO A 165 -3.74 -23.16 0.17
N ILE A 166 -4.81 -22.58 -0.36
CA ILE A 166 -6.17 -23.09 -0.16
C ILE A 166 -6.30 -24.42 -0.91
N SER A 167 -6.96 -25.41 -0.29
CA SER A 167 -7.02 -26.79 -0.81
C SER A 167 -8.37 -27.47 -0.57
N ASP A 168 -9.40 -26.68 -0.27
CA ASP A 168 -10.75 -27.17 0.06
C ASP A 168 -11.74 -27.06 -1.12
N ASP A 169 -11.26 -26.80 -2.34
CA ASP A 169 -12.07 -26.65 -3.56
C ASP A 169 -13.13 -25.53 -3.48
N SER A 170 -12.95 -24.57 -2.56
CA SER A 170 -13.81 -23.38 -2.43
C SER A 170 -13.74 -22.44 -3.65
N MET A 171 -14.61 -21.44 -3.67
CA MET A 171 -14.66 -20.42 -4.72
C MET A 171 -13.95 -19.14 -4.25
N GLY A 172 -12.90 -18.75 -4.98
CA GLY A 172 -12.27 -17.45 -4.85
C GLY A 172 -12.90 -16.43 -5.81
N VAL A 173 -12.65 -15.15 -5.54
CA VAL A 173 -13.12 -14.05 -6.39
C VAL A 173 -11.93 -13.20 -6.84
N MET A 174 -11.79 -13.06 -8.15
CA MET A 174 -10.88 -12.12 -8.78
C MET A 174 -11.65 -10.89 -9.23
N TYR A 175 -11.25 -9.73 -8.74
CA TYR A 175 -11.78 -8.44 -9.19
C TYR A 175 -10.81 -7.76 -10.14
N SER A 176 -11.36 -7.17 -11.19
CA SER A 176 -10.69 -6.22 -12.08
C SER A 176 -11.42 -4.88 -11.98
N TYR A 177 -10.69 -3.84 -11.59
CA TYR A 177 -11.20 -2.48 -11.42
C TYR A 177 -10.62 -1.59 -12.50
N ASP A 178 -11.48 -0.95 -13.30
CA ASP A 178 -11.04 0.05 -14.28
C ASP A 178 -10.73 1.37 -13.57
N PHE A 179 -9.43 1.57 -13.34
CA PHE A 179 -8.88 2.75 -12.68
C PHE A 179 -9.08 4.03 -13.49
N LYS A 180 -9.10 3.95 -14.82
CA LYS A 180 -9.36 5.11 -15.68
C LYS A 180 -10.80 5.58 -15.48
N LEU A 181 -11.77 4.67 -15.60
CA LEU A 181 -13.18 4.99 -15.38
C LEU A 181 -13.42 5.47 -13.95
N GLY A 182 -12.75 4.87 -12.97
CA GLY A 182 -12.77 5.32 -11.59
C GLY A 182 -12.37 6.78 -11.41
N ILE A 183 -11.27 7.21 -12.03
CA ILE A 183 -10.83 8.61 -12.00
C ILE A 183 -11.85 9.51 -12.69
N LEU A 184 -12.29 9.13 -13.90
CA LEU A 184 -13.19 9.94 -14.72
C LEU A 184 -14.57 10.15 -14.09
N GLN A 185 -15.13 9.11 -13.46
CA GLN A 185 -16.44 9.20 -12.81
C GLN A 185 -16.38 9.94 -11.47
N ASN A 186 -15.21 9.99 -10.83
CA ASN A 186 -14.96 10.73 -9.58
C ASN A 186 -15.99 10.45 -8.46
N ILE A 187 -16.51 9.21 -8.41
CA ILE A 187 -17.52 8.79 -7.42
C ILE A 187 -16.92 8.42 -6.07
N HIS A 188 -15.60 8.24 -5.99
CA HIS A 188 -14.85 8.01 -4.76
C HIS A 188 -13.42 8.57 -4.88
N SER A 189 -12.75 8.78 -3.74
CA SER A 189 -11.37 9.27 -3.75
C SER A 189 -10.40 8.15 -4.10
N ILE A 190 -9.65 8.32 -5.20
CA ILE A 190 -8.57 7.41 -5.53
C ILE A 190 -7.25 8.02 -5.08
N ASN A 191 -6.47 7.26 -4.32
CA ASN A 191 -5.17 7.68 -3.82
C ASN A 191 -4.11 6.65 -4.24
N PRO A 192 -3.48 6.84 -5.40
CA PRO A 192 -2.40 5.96 -5.83
C PRO A 192 -1.27 5.99 -4.79
N ILE A 193 -0.85 4.82 -4.33
CA ILE A 193 0.24 4.70 -3.33
C ILE A 193 1.60 4.75 -4.02
N GLY A 194 1.76 3.91 -5.06
CA GLY A 194 3.04 3.73 -5.73
C GLY A 194 4.12 3.13 -4.81
N PHE A 195 5.38 3.30 -5.20
CA PHE A 195 6.53 2.97 -4.37
C PHE A 195 6.50 3.77 -3.07
N GLN A 196 6.83 3.09 -1.97
CA GLN A 196 7.08 3.69 -0.67
C GLN A 196 8.47 3.25 -0.20
N PRO A 197 9.14 3.96 0.74
CA PRO A 197 10.51 3.65 1.17
C PRO A 197 10.73 2.25 1.76
N TYR A 198 9.67 1.47 1.89
CA TYR A 198 9.63 0.15 2.51
C TYR A 198 9.23 -0.90 1.50
N SER A 199 9.69 -2.13 1.72
CA SER A 199 9.67 -3.19 0.72
C SER A 199 8.25 -3.64 0.32
N ARG A 200 7.32 -3.77 1.28
CA ARG A 200 6.03 -4.43 1.06
C ARG A 200 5.15 -3.74 0.01
N PRO A 201 4.90 -2.41 0.04
CA PRO A 201 4.09 -1.75 -0.99
C PRO A 201 4.63 -1.94 -2.41
N ASP A 202 5.95 -1.86 -2.58
CA ASP A 202 6.60 -2.04 -3.88
C ASP A 202 6.47 -3.47 -4.39
N LYS A 203 6.78 -4.47 -3.55
CA LYS A 203 6.69 -5.90 -3.90
C LYS A 203 5.27 -6.34 -4.25
N GLN A 204 4.26 -5.72 -3.64
CA GLN A 204 2.86 -5.99 -3.91
C GLN A 204 2.28 -5.17 -5.08
N LYS A 205 3.11 -4.31 -5.71
CA LYS A 205 2.68 -3.31 -6.71
C LYS A 205 1.42 -2.56 -6.28
N ALA A 206 1.48 -2.05 -5.05
CA ALA A 206 0.34 -1.60 -4.29
C ALA A 206 -0.38 -0.39 -4.90
N PHE A 207 -1.71 -0.50 -4.92
CA PHE A 207 -2.65 0.60 -5.09
C PHE A 207 -3.67 0.56 -3.96
N SER A 208 -4.12 1.73 -3.52
CA SER A 208 -5.23 1.84 -2.58
C SER A 208 -6.31 2.72 -3.17
N ILE A 209 -7.54 2.32 -2.89
CA ILE A 209 -8.72 3.15 -3.14
C ILE A 209 -9.30 3.50 -1.78
N VAL A 210 -9.56 4.80 -1.57
CA VAL A 210 -10.16 5.32 -0.34
C VAL A 210 -11.63 5.59 -0.62
N PHE A 211 -12.49 4.68 -0.19
CA PHE A 211 -13.93 4.87 -0.37
C PHE A 211 -14.48 5.92 0.60
N ASN A 212 -15.38 6.75 0.08
CA ASN A 212 -16.25 7.57 0.92
C ASN A 212 -17.14 6.65 1.78
N LYS A 213 -17.55 7.12 2.96
CA LYS A 213 -18.41 6.34 3.87
C LYS A 213 -19.70 5.96 3.13
N ASN A 214 -20.08 4.68 3.23
CA ASN A 214 -21.31 4.04 2.72
C ASN A 214 -21.29 3.43 1.31
N LEU A 215 -20.15 3.41 0.60
CA LEU A 215 -20.06 2.71 -0.69
C LEU A 215 -19.72 1.22 -0.52
N ASN A 216 -20.28 0.36 -1.36
CA ASN A 216 -19.90 -1.05 -1.51
C ASN A 216 -19.13 -1.20 -2.82
N PHE A 217 -17.95 -1.81 -2.76
CA PHE A 217 -17.10 -1.95 -3.95
C PHE A 217 -17.77 -2.74 -5.08
N ASN A 218 -18.67 -3.66 -4.74
CA ASN A 218 -19.42 -4.45 -5.72
C ASN A 218 -20.46 -3.65 -6.51
N ASP A 219 -20.80 -2.43 -6.09
CA ASP A 219 -21.86 -1.62 -6.71
C ASP A 219 -21.35 -0.75 -7.87
N PHE A 220 -20.05 -0.77 -8.16
CA PHE A 220 -19.47 0.05 -9.23
C PHE A 220 -19.56 -0.65 -10.59
N ASP A 221 -20.15 0.02 -11.58
CA ASP A 221 -20.34 -0.51 -12.95
C ASP A 221 -19.04 -0.81 -13.70
N PHE A 222 -17.90 -0.32 -13.19
CA PHE A 222 -16.56 -0.50 -13.74
C PHE A 222 -15.70 -1.44 -12.88
N VAL A 223 -16.35 -2.26 -12.05
CA VAL A 223 -15.78 -3.42 -11.38
C VAL A 223 -16.28 -4.68 -12.05
N GLN A 224 -15.36 -5.49 -12.56
CA GLN A 224 -15.64 -6.84 -13.02
C GLN A 224 -15.24 -7.84 -11.93
N LYS A 225 -16.04 -8.91 -11.79
CA LYS A 225 -15.77 -10.00 -10.87
C LYS A 225 -15.80 -11.34 -11.60
N GLU A 226 -14.84 -12.20 -11.30
CA GLU A 226 -14.74 -13.56 -11.80
C GLU A 226 -14.68 -14.51 -10.59
N GLU A 227 -15.62 -15.45 -10.49
CA GLU A 227 -15.58 -16.52 -9.50
C GLU A 227 -14.79 -17.70 -10.04
N ILE A 228 -13.76 -18.12 -9.32
CA ILE A 228 -12.79 -19.13 -9.76
C ILE A 228 -12.73 -20.25 -8.72
N LYS A 229 -12.87 -21.50 -9.18
CA LYS A 229 -12.69 -22.68 -8.31
C LYS A 229 -11.22 -22.80 -7.90
N LEU A 230 -10.97 -22.83 -6.60
CA LEU A 230 -9.64 -22.92 -5.99
C LEU A 230 -9.14 -24.36 -5.95
N THR A 231 -8.84 -24.90 -7.13
CA THR A 231 -8.22 -26.24 -7.24
C THR A 231 -6.85 -26.26 -6.58
N LYS A 232 -6.47 -27.41 -6.03
CA LYS A 232 -5.14 -27.60 -5.42
C LYS A 232 -3.99 -27.16 -6.33
N GLU A 233 -4.01 -27.56 -7.61
CA GLU A 233 -2.97 -27.21 -8.59
C GLU A 233 -2.83 -25.70 -8.78
N LEU A 234 -3.97 -24.98 -8.91
CA LEU A 234 -3.98 -23.53 -9.05
C LEU A 234 -3.37 -22.85 -7.82
N CYS A 235 -3.76 -23.30 -6.62
CA CYS A 235 -3.31 -22.68 -5.38
C CYS A 235 -1.82 -22.95 -5.10
N GLU A 236 -1.36 -24.18 -5.33
CA GLU A 236 0.06 -24.53 -5.20
C GLU A 236 0.93 -23.75 -6.20
N LYS A 237 0.47 -23.59 -7.46
CA LYS A 237 1.17 -22.79 -8.47
C LYS A 237 1.47 -21.37 -8.00
N TYR A 238 0.46 -20.65 -7.50
CA TYR A 238 0.65 -19.26 -7.05
C TYR A 238 1.39 -19.19 -5.71
N TYR A 239 1.20 -20.16 -4.82
CA TYR A 239 1.99 -20.27 -3.59
C TYR A 239 3.49 -20.39 -3.89
N ASP A 240 3.87 -21.30 -4.80
CA ASP A 240 5.26 -21.53 -5.19
C ASP A 240 5.85 -20.35 -5.97
N MET A 241 5.08 -19.74 -6.88
CA MET A 241 5.48 -18.55 -7.63
C MET A 241 5.99 -17.42 -6.72
N PHE A 242 5.34 -17.24 -5.57
CA PHE A 242 5.68 -16.22 -4.57
C PHE A 242 6.50 -16.75 -3.39
N GLU A 243 7.04 -17.97 -3.48
CA GLU A 243 7.88 -18.60 -2.45
C GLU A 243 7.19 -18.62 -1.07
N GLY A 244 5.94 -19.06 -1.06
CA GLY A 244 5.11 -19.08 0.16
C GLY A 244 4.80 -17.68 0.72
N GLY A 245 4.88 -16.66 -0.12
CA GLY A 245 4.64 -15.26 0.24
C GLY A 245 5.91 -14.47 0.57
N ALA A 246 7.09 -15.10 0.64
CA ALA A 246 8.35 -14.42 0.97
C ALA A 246 8.70 -13.28 -0.01
N LYS A 247 8.29 -13.40 -1.28
CA LYS A 247 8.46 -12.33 -2.28
C LYS A 247 7.62 -11.09 -2.00
N LEU A 248 6.46 -11.25 -1.35
CA LEU A 248 5.47 -10.18 -1.09
C LEU A 248 5.53 -9.63 0.34
N PHE A 249 5.99 -10.47 1.28
CA PHE A 249 6.14 -10.17 2.70
C PHE A 249 7.58 -10.47 3.13
N PRO A 250 8.57 -9.77 2.57
CA PRO A 250 9.95 -9.95 2.99
C PRO A 250 10.10 -9.61 4.47
N LYS A 251 10.96 -10.36 5.15
CA LYS A 251 11.27 -10.11 6.56
C LYS A 251 12.20 -8.89 6.65
N ASP A 252 11.69 -7.81 7.24
CA ASP A 252 12.43 -6.58 7.49
C ASP A 252 12.15 -6.04 8.91
N GLU A 253 12.98 -5.10 9.37
CA GLU A 253 12.85 -4.49 10.71
C GLU A 253 11.50 -3.78 10.93
N ILE A 254 10.88 -3.32 9.85
CA ILE A 254 9.57 -2.65 9.88
C ILE A 254 8.47 -3.68 10.17
N SER A 255 8.58 -4.88 9.57
CA SER A 255 7.67 -5.99 9.82
C SER A 255 7.79 -6.54 11.23
N GLU A 256 9.00 -6.57 11.79
CA GLU A 256 9.24 -6.96 13.18
C GLU A 256 8.62 -5.95 14.15
N LEU A 257 8.84 -4.65 13.92
CA LEU A 257 8.21 -3.58 14.69
C LEU A 257 6.67 -3.64 14.61
N ALA A 258 6.13 -3.77 13.39
CA ALA A 258 4.69 -3.86 13.17
C ALA A 258 4.08 -5.03 13.94
N TYR A 259 4.75 -6.19 13.93
CA TYR A 259 4.34 -7.36 14.69
C TYR A 259 4.40 -7.10 16.21
N GLU A 260 5.48 -6.52 16.71
CA GLU A 260 5.65 -6.21 18.14
C GLU A 260 4.54 -5.30 18.64
N ILE A 261 4.24 -4.23 17.90
CA ILE A 261 3.19 -3.26 18.24
C ILE A 261 1.79 -3.91 18.21
N GLN A 262 1.49 -4.69 17.18
CA GLN A 262 0.17 -5.33 17.05
C GLN A 262 -0.10 -6.37 18.15
N ASN A 263 0.95 -7.02 18.65
CA ASN A 263 0.85 -8.04 19.69
C ASN A 263 1.15 -7.53 21.10
N SER A 264 1.44 -6.24 21.28
CA SER A 264 1.66 -5.67 22.60
C SER A 264 0.36 -5.52 23.39
N ASN A 265 0.53 -5.49 24.71
CA ASN A 265 -0.51 -5.20 25.70
C ASN A 265 -0.25 -3.85 26.39
N PHE A 266 0.42 -2.92 25.71
CA PHE A 266 0.69 -1.59 26.22
C PHE A 266 0.53 -0.50 25.15
N ILE A 267 0.18 0.71 25.59
CA ILE A 267 0.12 1.92 24.75
C ILE A 267 0.88 3.05 25.46
N SER A 268 1.64 3.85 24.72
CA SER A 268 2.39 4.97 25.30
C SER A 268 1.47 6.12 25.70
N LYS A 269 1.86 6.88 26.72
CA LYS A 269 1.16 8.10 27.14
C LYS A 269 1.07 9.12 26.00
N ASP A 270 2.11 9.25 25.18
CA ASP A 270 2.14 10.15 24.03
C ASP A 270 1.07 9.81 22.99
N THR A 271 0.87 8.52 22.70
CA THR A 271 -0.19 8.07 21.78
C THR A 271 -1.57 8.41 22.34
N ILE A 272 -1.79 8.22 23.65
CA ILE A 272 -3.05 8.59 24.32
C ILE A 272 -3.27 10.10 24.26
N GLU A 273 -2.23 10.89 24.51
CA GLU A 273 -2.24 12.34 24.42
C GLU A 273 -2.66 12.80 23.02
N PHE A 274 -1.93 12.32 22.01
CA PHE A 274 -2.16 12.66 20.61
C PHE A 274 -3.56 12.28 20.16
N TYR A 275 -4.01 11.05 20.48
CA TYR A 275 -5.34 10.60 20.11
C TYR A 275 -6.44 11.40 20.83
N SER A 276 -6.27 11.72 22.11
CA SER A 276 -7.21 12.53 22.87
C SER A 276 -7.40 13.92 22.25
N GLN A 277 -6.29 14.57 21.87
CA GLN A 277 -6.32 15.89 21.25
C GLN A 277 -6.99 15.87 19.87
N THR A 278 -6.63 14.90 19.03
CA THR A 278 -7.13 14.81 17.64
C THR A 278 -8.58 14.32 17.56
N SER A 279 -8.99 13.38 18.41
CA SER A 279 -10.36 12.84 18.43
C SER A 279 -11.33 13.64 19.31
N LYS A 280 -10.82 14.54 20.16
CA LYS A 280 -11.56 15.24 21.22
C LYS A 280 -12.18 14.31 22.28
N ILE A 281 -11.77 13.04 22.33
CA ILE A 281 -12.17 12.09 23.37
C ILE A 281 -11.30 12.33 24.60
N SER A 282 -11.89 12.38 25.80
CA SER A 282 -11.11 12.60 27.02
C SER A 282 -10.12 11.47 27.32
N LYS A 283 -8.91 11.83 27.76
CA LYS A 283 -7.88 10.86 28.19
C LYS A 283 -8.42 9.88 29.23
N LYS A 284 -9.20 10.35 30.19
CA LYS A 284 -9.81 9.52 31.24
C LYS A 284 -10.68 8.40 30.66
N MET A 285 -11.44 8.67 29.60
CA MET A 285 -12.25 7.64 28.93
C MET A 285 -11.39 6.63 28.16
N ILE A 286 -10.35 7.11 27.48
CA ILE A 286 -9.40 6.26 26.74
C ILE A 286 -8.69 5.31 27.73
N VAL A 287 -8.09 5.86 28.78
CA VAL A 287 -7.39 5.11 29.84
C VAL A 287 -8.29 4.06 30.46
N LYS A 288 -9.51 4.45 30.88
CA LYS A 288 -10.48 3.51 31.44
C LYS A 288 -10.80 2.36 30.49
N SER A 289 -10.98 2.65 29.20
CA SER A 289 -11.22 1.62 28.19
C SER A 289 -10.02 0.69 28.00
N LEU A 290 -8.79 1.20 28.06
CA LEU A 290 -7.58 0.39 27.92
C LEU A 290 -7.41 -0.57 29.10
N GLU A 291 -7.53 -0.05 30.32
CA GLU A 291 -7.39 -0.82 31.56
C GLU A 291 -8.44 -1.94 31.65
N GLN A 292 -9.69 -1.64 31.32
CA GLN A 292 -10.78 -2.62 31.28
C GLN A 292 -10.56 -3.76 30.28
N ASN A 293 -9.69 -3.55 29.28
CA ASN A 293 -9.34 -4.55 28.26
C ASN A 293 -7.92 -5.11 28.47
N GLY A 294 -7.34 -4.96 29.66
CA GLY A 294 -6.03 -5.52 30.01
C GLY A 294 -4.85 -4.88 29.28
N ILE A 295 -5.00 -3.65 28.79
CA ILE A 295 -3.94 -2.91 28.12
C ILE A 295 -3.33 -1.92 29.11
N SER A 296 -2.03 -2.07 29.37
CA SER A 296 -1.26 -1.21 30.25
C SER A 296 -0.84 0.09 29.57
N ILE A 297 -0.54 1.10 30.38
CA ILE A 297 -0.05 2.41 29.90
C ILE A 297 1.41 2.53 30.28
N THR A 298 2.24 2.97 29.34
CA THR A 298 3.68 3.05 29.53
C THR A 298 4.25 4.40 29.11
N ASP A 299 5.41 4.74 29.67
CA ASP A 299 6.26 5.84 29.20
C ASP A 299 7.23 5.38 28.10
N ASN A 300 7.34 4.06 27.88
CA ASN A 300 8.20 3.48 26.87
C ASN A 300 7.70 3.85 25.46
N LYS A 301 8.65 4.08 24.56
CA LYS A 301 8.38 4.40 23.15
C LYS A 301 9.11 3.41 22.28
N TYR A 302 8.43 2.92 21.25
CA TYR A 302 9.06 2.16 20.19
C TYR A 302 10.07 3.05 19.44
N ARG A 303 11.25 2.50 19.19
CA ARG A 303 12.34 3.16 18.47
C ARG A 303 13.10 2.15 17.64
N PHE A 304 13.58 2.58 16.49
CA PHE A 304 14.58 1.83 15.74
C PHE A 304 15.96 2.12 16.33
N ASN A 305 16.73 1.07 16.60
CA ASN A 305 18.12 1.18 16.97
C ASN A 305 18.98 0.74 15.78
N ILE A 306 19.65 1.69 15.14
CA ILE A 306 20.62 1.36 14.10
C ILE A 306 21.93 0.99 14.81
N SER A 307 22.10 -0.29 15.07
CA SER A 307 23.31 -0.81 15.72
C SER A 307 24.53 -0.79 14.82
N ASP A 308 24.33 -0.77 13.50
CA ASP A 308 25.38 -0.80 12.47
C ASP A 308 25.09 0.23 11.38
N MET A 309 25.72 1.40 11.51
CA MET A 309 25.57 2.52 10.57
C MET A 309 26.17 2.22 9.20
N GLU A 310 27.22 1.41 9.11
CA GLU A 310 27.84 1.05 7.83
C GLU A 310 26.89 0.17 7.01
N LYS A 311 26.32 -0.86 7.64
CA LYS A 311 25.30 -1.72 7.02
C LYS A 311 24.06 -0.93 6.61
N PHE A 312 23.59 -0.02 7.47
CA PHE A 312 22.47 0.86 7.12
C PHE A 312 22.77 1.71 5.88
N ASN A 313 23.92 2.38 5.85
CA ASN A 313 24.32 3.22 4.71
C ASN A 313 24.49 2.40 3.42
N LYS A 314 25.07 1.19 3.51
CA LYS A 314 25.20 0.28 2.37
C LYS A 314 23.82 -0.14 1.83
N ASN A 315 22.89 -0.49 2.71
CA ASN A 315 21.53 -0.85 2.32
C ASN A 315 20.79 0.33 1.68
N LEU A 316 20.92 1.52 2.25
CA LEU A 316 20.35 2.74 1.70
C LEU A 316 20.87 3.01 0.28
N GLN A 317 22.18 2.90 0.05
CA GLN A 317 22.77 3.09 -1.27
C GLN A 317 22.24 2.06 -2.28
N ASN A 318 22.10 0.80 -1.87
CA ASN A 318 21.51 -0.24 -2.73
C ASN A 318 20.07 0.08 -3.11
N ILE A 319 19.25 0.53 -2.15
CA ILE A 319 17.85 0.91 -2.40
C ILE A 319 17.79 2.10 -3.37
N ILE A 320 18.62 3.13 -3.16
CA ILE A 320 18.64 4.31 -4.03
C ILE A 320 19.08 3.93 -5.45
N ASN A 321 20.13 3.11 -5.59
CA ASN A 321 20.61 2.67 -6.89
C ASN A 321 19.59 1.80 -7.63
N ASP A 322 18.93 0.86 -6.95
CA ASP A 322 17.82 0.08 -7.51
C ASP A 322 16.70 0.99 -8.02
N LEU A 323 16.27 1.92 -7.16
CA LEU A 323 15.18 2.85 -7.45
C LEU A 323 15.51 3.75 -8.65
N GLU A 324 16.70 4.36 -8.69
CA GLU A 324 17.13 5.23 -9.80
C GLU A 324 17.22 4.48 -11.14
N ASN A 325 17.51 3.17 -11.13
CA ASN A 325 17.53 2.34 -12.34
C ASN A 325 16.12 1.94 -12.82
N ARG A 326 15.15 1.87 -11.91
CA ARG A 326 13.76 1.49 -12.20
C ARG A 326 12.90 2.67 -12.66
N ILE A 327 13.20 3.88 -12.18
CA ILE A 327 12.46 5.09 -12.56
C ILE A 327 12.59 5.34 -14.07
N SER A 328 11.45 5.51 -14.74
CA SER A 328 11.33 5.77 -16.18
C SER A 328 10.36 6.95 -16.39
N PRO A 329 10.83 8.22 -16.29
CA PRO A 329 9.99 9.38 -16.45
C PRO A 329 9.52 9.55 -17.89
N ARG A 330 8.32 10.10 -18.04
CA ARG A 330 7.78 10.57 -19.31
C ARG A 330 7.38 12.03 -19.17
N GLY A 331 7.83 12.89 -20.08
CA GLY A 331 7.32 14.26 -20.15
C GLY A 331 5.88 14.30 -20.65
N ILE A 332 5.12 15.35 -20.34
CA ILE A 332 3.73 15.53 -20.82
C ILE A 332 3.64 15.29 -22.33
N VAL A 333 2.72 14.40 -22.72
CA VAL A 333 2.35 14.14 -24.10
C VAL A 333 0.98 14.75 -24.32
N TYR A 334 0.87 15.67 -25.28
CA TYR A 334 -0.41 16.19 -25.74
C TYR A 334 -0.90 15.32 -26.91
N PRO A 335 -2.22 15.10 -27.05
CA PRO A 335 -2.77 14.62 -28.30
C PRO A 335 -2.30 15.53 -29.44
N LEU A 336 -1.78 14.94 -30.52
CA LEU A 336 -1.51 15.66 -31.76
C LEU A 336 -2.80 16.13 -32.40
#